data_AF-A0A934MS47-F1
#
_entry.id   AF-A0A934MS47-F1
#
_cell.length_a   1.000
_cell.length_b   1.000
_cell.length_c   1.000
_cell.angle_alpha   90.00
_cell.angle_beta   90.00
_cell.angle_gamma   90.00
#
_symmetry.space_group_name_H-M   'P 1'
#
loop_
_entity.id
_entity.type
_entity.pdbx_description
1 polymer ?
#
loop_
_entity_poly.entity_id
_entity_poly.type
_entity_poly.pdbx_seq_one_letter_code
_entity_poly.pdbx_strand_id
1 'polypeptide(L)'
;MNLAEMLGYADIGQLTRIAEVYRCECNSHSKNELIQSILRAISNKEGFKNQIHSMTWEEKRFLNSLLFDSQNAFSLEELIARVQQSRFDTEQQAPKSVQDEEKRGKATVKKSRKSKQAGIRQEPASPRDLVVKFKQTGWLFNGLTGPGRYLFHVPGDLKERFGEELGRQLRSSLHYVDEPEGFRDEQGLAADDLLTLLQFTGKHEIALNAEGAMYKRMLQQLLDSLHIREEIPARGAWRFGYGRRIKDYPNRLSLLYDYAYYNGLLIEDEAVLKLTAKGQQWVADRRMEEPTLLYKFWLRLYKGAVPNLLSLASWIDKLGDRWVTVHSLEAVLEPFIKPYYYDTPQSIIEQRIIRMMMHVGLLRIGEKQGTGQVLRMTKIGHAVVAGVYVAGDDKIELE
;
A
#
# COMPACT_ATOMS: atom_id res chain seq x y z
N MET A 1 -20.75 -8.01 -9.94
CA MET A 1 -21.90 -7.33 -10.57
C MET A 1 -21.38 -6.24 -11.45
N ASN A 2 -21.93 -6.13 -12.65
CA ASN A 2 -21.55 -5.11 -13.64
C ASN A 2 -22.44 -3.88 -13.52
N LEU A 3 -22.03 -2.78 -14.14
CA LEU A 3 -22.72 -1.49 -14.08
C LEU A 3 -24.18 -1.61 -14.55
N ALA A 4 -24.43 -2.34 -15.64
CA ALA A 4 -25.77 -2.53 -16.18
C ALA A 4 -26.72 -3.20 -15.16
N GLU A 5 -26.23 -4.19 -14.41
CA GLU A 5 -27.01 -4.85 -13.37
C GLU A 5 -27.31 -3.87 -12.24
N MET A 6 -26.31 -3.14 -11.75
CA MET A 6 -26.48 -2.17 -10.66
C MET A 6 -27.45 -1.04 -11.01
N LEU A 7 -27.40 -0.53 -12.24
CA LEU A 7 -28.36 0.46 -12.75
C LEU A 7 -29.78 -0.10 -12.82
N GLY A 8 -29.94 -1.38 -13.18
CA GLY A 8 -31.21 -2.08 -13.18
C GLY A 8 -31.88 -2.09 -11.80
N TYR A 9 -31.10 -2.18 -10.73
CA TYR A 9 -31.63 -2.17 -9.36
C TYR A 9 -31.73 -0.79 -8.71
N ALA A 10 -31.00 0.21 -9.21
CA ALA A 10 -31.03 1.56 -8.66
C ALA A 10 -32.44 2.18 -8.74
N ASP A 11 -32.78 3.03 -7.76
CA ASP A 11 -34.02 3.80 -7.77
C ASP A 11 -33.94 4.95 -8.81
N ILE A 12 -35.11 5.40 -9.28
CA ILE A 12 -35.20 6.50 -10.26
C ILE A 12 -34.46 7.75 -9.78
N GLY A 13 -34.52 8.09 -8.49
CA GLY A 13 -33.84 9.28 -7.97
C GLY A 13 -32.31 9.16 -8.01
N GLN A 14 -31.75 7.97 -7.79
CA GLN A 14 -30.32 7.72 -8.04
C GLN A 14 -29.98 7.85 -9.53
N LEU A 15 -30.79 7.24 -10.41
CA LEU A 15 -30.55 7.29 -11.86
C LEU A 15 -30.64 8.72 -12.41
N THR A 16 -31.63 9.52 -12.01
CA THR A 16 -31.76 10.93 -12.42
C THR A 16 -30.53 11.73 -12.02
N ARG A 17 -30.01 11.57 -10.79
CA ARG A 17 -28.78 12.26 -10.35
C ARG A 17 -27.56 11.87 -11.18
N ILE A 18 -27.42 10.60 -11.54
CA ILE A 18 -26.33 10.15 -12.41
C ILE A 18 -26.49 10.76 -13.81
N ALA A 19 -27.69 10.70 -14.38
CA ALA A 19 -27.99 11.28 -15.69
C ALA A 19 -27.71 12.80 -15.74
N GLU A 20 -28.03 13.55 -14.68
CA GLU A 20 -27.72 14.99 -14.56
C GLU A 20 -26.22 15.26 -14.58
N VAL A 21 -25.44 14.48 -13.82
CA VAL A 21 -23.97 14.60 -13.79
C VAL A 21 -23.35 14.36 -15.18
N TYR A 22 -23.85 13.35 -15.89
CA TYR A 22 -23.41 13.04 -17.25
C TYR A 22 -24.08 13.89 -18.34
N ARG A 23 -24.98 14.82 -17.96
CA ARG A 23 -25.76 15.67 -18.88
C ARG A 23 -26.47 14.86 -19.97
N CYS A 24 -27.05 13.73 -19.58
CA CYS A 24 -27.78 12.84 -20.48
C CYS A 24 -29.10 13.47 -20.95
N GLU A 25 -29.33 13.53 -22.26
CA GLU A 25 -30.63 13.87 -22.85
C GLU A 25 -31.56 12.65 -22.73
N CYS A 26 -32.46 12.64 -21.75
CA CYS A 26 -33.40 11.53 -21.51
C CYS A 26 -34.64 11.95 -20.71
N ASN A 27 -35.72 11.18 -20.80
CA ASN A 27 -36.89 11.39 -19.95
C ASN A 27 -36.62 10.96 -18.50
N SER A 28 -36.65 11.92 -17.58
CA SER A 28 -36.39 11.70 -16.15
C SER A 28 -37.41 10.79 -15.45
N HIS A 29 -38.54 10.48 -16.09
CA HIS A 29 -39.57 9.58 -15.56
C HIS A 29 -39.47 8.13 -16.09
N SER A 30 -38.68 7.88 -17.14
CA SER A 30 -38.52 6.54 -17.71
C SER A 30 -37.24 5.90 -17.20
N LYS A 31 -37.38 4.91 -16.30
CA LYS A 31 -36.24 4.17 -15.76
C LYS A 31 -35.39 3.53 -16.86
N ASN A 32 -36.03 2.95 -17.88
CA ASN A 32 -35.31 2.31 -18.98
C ASN A 32 -34.54 3.33 -19.83
N GLU A 33 -35.12 4.50 -20.13
CA GLU A 33 -34.39 5.54 -20.87
C GLU A 33 -33.21 6.09 -20.06
N LEU A 34 -33.38 6.31 -18.75
CA LEU A 34 -32.30 6.73 -17.86
C LEU A 34 -31.14 5.72 -17.90
N ILE A 35 -31.43 4.43 -17.73
CA ILE A 35 -30.40 3.37 -17.74
C ILE A 35 -29.65 3.37 -19.09
N GLN A 36 -30.37 3.40 -20.21
CA GLN A 36 -29.75 3.37 -21.54
C GLN A 36 -28.88 4.60 -21.80
N SER A 37 -29.35 5.80 -21.44
CA SER A 37 -28.58 7.03 -21.61
C SER A 37 -27.35 7.09 -20.72
N ILE A 38 -27.46 6.64 -19.46
CA ILE A 38 -26.31 6.54 -18.53
C ILE A 38 -25.28 5.53 -19.05
N LEU A 39 -25.71 4.34 -19.47
CA LEU A 39 -24.80 3.34 -20.03
C LEU A 39 -24.09 3.89 -21.27
N ARG A 40 -24.81 4.54 -22.19
CA ARG A 40 -24.20 5.15 -23.38
C ARG A 40 -23.18 6.23 -23.03
N ALA A 41 -23.49 7.08 -22.05
CA ALA A 41 -22.59 8.14 -21.60
C ALA A 41 -21.32 7.59 -20.94
N ILE A 42 -21.46 6.62 -20.01
CA ILE A 42 -20.34 6.01 -19.31
C ILE A 42 -19.52 5.14 -20.26
N SER A 43 -20.15 4.39 -21.17
CA SER A 43 -19.46 3.55 -22.16
C SER A 43 -18.67 4.35 -23.19
N ASN A 44 -18.85 5.67 -23.32
CA ASN A 44 -18.02 6.50 -24.19
C ASN A 44 -16.56 6.55 -23.70
N LYS A 45 -15.63 6.03 -24.49
CA LYS A 45 -14.20 5.94 -24.16
C LYS A 45 -13.57 7.32 -23.91
N GLU A 46 -13.86 8.31 -24.75
CA GLU A 46 -13.31 9.66 -24.59
C GLU A 46 -13.91 10.36 -23.37
N GLY A 47 -15.20 10.15 -23.10
CA GLY A 47 -15.86 10.68 -21.91
C GLY A 47 -15.25 10.13 -20.61
N PHE A 48 -15.04 8.80 -20.57
CA PHE A 48 -14.44 8.14 -19.42
C PHE A 48 -12.98 8.58 -19.18
N LYS A 49 -12.19 8.72 -20.26
CA LYS A 49 -10.83 9.26 -20.19
C LYS A 49 -10.82 10.68 -19.64
N ASN A 50 -11.67 11.56 -20.15
CA ASN A 50 -11.79 12.93 -19.67
C ASN A 50 -12.20 12.99 -18.19
N GLN A 51 -13.08 12.08 -17.75
CA GLN A 51 -13.47 11.95 -16.35
C GLN A 51 -12.26 11.64 -15.47
N ILE A 52 -11.43 10.65 -15.83
CA ILE A 52 -10.21 10.32 -15.07
C ILE A 52 -9.20 11.47 -15.07
N HIS A 53 -9.04 12.18 -16.18
CA HIS A 53 -8.12 13.32 -16.26
C HIS A 53 -8.56 14.50 -15.38
N SER A 54 -9.88 14.74 -15.29
CA SER A 54 -10.47 15.83 -14.48
C SER A 54 -10.58 15.51 -12.99
N MET A 55 -10.40 14.25 -12.58
CA MET A 55 -10.39 13.87 -11.17
C MET A 55 -9.22 14.52 -10.42
N THR A 56 -9.48 14.93 -9.18
CA THR A 56 -8.43 15.37 -8.25
C THR A 56 -7.56 14.19 -7.83
N TRP A 57 -6.39 14.46 -7.24
CA TRP A 57 -5.54 13.40 -6.69
C TRP A 57 -6.19 12.66 -5.52
N GLU A 58 -6.97 13.33 -4.68
CA GLU A 58 -7.76 12.69 -3.62
C GLU A 58 -8.72 11.65 -4.22
N GLU A 59 -9.43 12.01 -5.29
CA GLU A 59 -10.36 11.12 -5.99
C GLU A 59 -9.66 9.92 -6.63
N LYS A 60 -8.53 10.15 -7.30
CA LYS A 60 -7.71 9.08 -7.89
C LYS A 60 -7.18 8.13 -6.83
N ARG A 61 -6.71 8.64 -5.68
CA ARG A 61 -6.24 7.82 -4.56
C ARG A 61 -7.37 7.01 -3.93
N PHE A 62 -8.54 7.62 -3.74
CA PHE A 62 -9.72 6.94 -3.23
C PHE A 62 -10.12 5.78 -4.17
N LEU A 63 -10.27 6.03 -5.48
CA LEU A 63 -10.55 4.95 -6.44
C LEU A 63 -9.46 3.89 -6.47
N ASN A 64 -8.19 4.30 -6.41
CA ASN A 64 -7.06 3.38 -6.37
C ASN A 64 -7.10 2.45 -5.14
N SER A 65 -7.65 2.92 -4.02
CA SER A 65 -7.86 2.08 -2.83
C SER A 65 -8.93 1.00 -3.04
N LEU A 66 -9.85 1.20 -3.98
CA LEU A 66 -10.93 0.26 -4.30
C LEU A 66 -10.58 -0.67 -5.47
N LEU A 67 -9.65 -0.24 -6.33
CA LEU A 67 -9.34 -0.87 -7.62
C LEU A 67 -8.84 -2.32 -7.49
N PHE A 68 -7.92 -2.56 -6.56
CA PHE A 68 -7.29 -3.88 -6.36
C PHE A 68 -7.91 -4.65 -5.19
N ASP A 69 -9.05 -4.16 -4.69
CA ASP A 69 -9.79 -4.86 -3.64
C ASP A 69 -10.68 -5.94 -4.25
N SER A 70 -10.51 -7.18 -3.78
CA SER A 70 -11.36 -8.30 -4.18
C SER A 70 -12.80 -8.16 -3.66
N GLN A 71 -13.00 -7.40 -2.58
CA GLN A 71 -14.32 -7.06 -2.10
C GLN A 71 -14.99 -6.06 -3.05
N ASN A 72 -16.24 -6.35 -3.37
CA ASN A 72 -17.09 -5.51 -4.21
C ASN A 72 -18.20 -4.84 -3.40
N ALA A 73 -18.11 -4.87 -2.07
CA ALA A 73 -19.09 -4.34 -1.14
C ALA A 73 -18.36 -3.74 0.06
N PHE A 74 -18.70 -2.52 0.47
CA PHE A 74 -18.02 -1.77 1.52
C PHE A 74 -19.03 -1.14 2.46
N SER A 75 -18.72 -1.05 3.76
CA SER A 75 -19.55 -0.26 4.67
C SER A 75 -19.30 1.25 4.47
N LEU A 76 -20.22 2.09 4.97
CA LEU A 76 -19.99 3.55 4.93
C LEU A 76 -18.74 3.95 5.73
N GLU A 77 -18.51 3.31 6.87
CA GLU A 77 -17.36 3.59 7.75
C GLU A 77 -16.05 3.24 7.05
N GLU A 78 -16.01 2.11 6.35
CA GLU A 78 -14.85 1.70 5.57
C GLU A 78 -14.57 2.66 4.42
N LEU A 79 -15.60 3.10 3.68
CA LEU A 79 -15.43 4.11 2.64
C LEU A 79 -14.92 5.43 3.22
N ILE A 80 -15.46 5.89 4.35
CA ILE A 80 -14.99 7.10 5.04
C ILE A 80 -13.52 6.97 5.44
N ALA A 81 -13.12 5.82 6.01
CA ALA A 81 -11.74 5.55 6.39
C ALA A 81 -10.79 5.60 5.17
N ARG A 82 -11.20 4.99 4.04
CA ARG A 82 -10.43 5.05 2.77
C ARG A 82 -10.33 6.47 2.23
N VAL A 83 -11.40 7.27 2.30
CA VAL A 83 -11.37 8.68 1.92
C VAL A 83 -10.39 9.46 2.81
N GLN A 84 -10.42 9.27 4.13
CA GLN A 84 -9.49 9.92 5.04
C GLN A 84 -8.03 9.53 4.75
N GLN A 85 -7.77 8.27 4.41
CA GLN A 85 -6.42 7.81 4.01
C GLN A 85 -5.98 8.42 2.68
N SER A 86 -6.91 8.70 1.75
CA SER A 86 -6.62 9.33 0.45
C SER A 86 -6.27 10.83 0.56
N ARG A 87 -6.62 11.47 1.68
CA ARG A 87 -6.25 12.85 1.99
C ARG A 87 -4.83 12.92 2.51
N PHE A 88 -4.00 13.59 1.72
CA PHE A 88 -2.61 13.87 2.07
C PHE A 88 -2.48 15.30 2.61
N ASP A 89 -3.59 15.88 3.08
CA ASP A 89 -3.64 17.26 3.55
C ASP A 89 -2.47 17.56 4.48
N THR A 90 -1.87 18.71 4.20
CA THR A 90 -0.57 19.24 4.61
C THR A 90 -0.44 19.49 6.11
N GLU A 91 -0.87 18.57 6.96
CA GLU A 91 -0.35 18.48 8.31
C GLU A 91 0.99 17.76 8.21
N GLN A 92 2.02 18.55 7.89
CA GLN A 92 3.36 18.23 8.33
C GLN A 92 3.26 17.89 9.82
N GLN A 93 3.27 16.60 10.16
CA GLN A 93 3.75 16.15 11.45
C GLN A 93 5.25 16.46 11.46
N ALA A 94 5.58 17.75 11.59
CA ALA A 94 6.88 18.16 12.03
C ALA A 94 7.13 17.39 13.34
N PRO A 95 8.25 16.68 13.47
CA PRO A 95 8.57 16.03 14.72
C PRO A 95 8.54 17.09 15.81
N LYS A 96 7.70 16.90 16.82
CA LYS A 96 7.81 17.66 18.07
C LYS A 96 9.20 17.34 18.61
N SER A 97 10.16 18.24 18.38
CA SER A 97 11.45 18.21 19.03
C SER A 97 11.21 18.19 20.53
N VAL A 98 11.68 17.14 21.20
CA VAL A 98 11.62 16.94 22.66
C VAL A 98 12.68 17.83 23.34
N GLN A 99 12.71 19.11 22.99
CA GLN A 99 13.63 20.09 23.58
C GLN A 99 12.90 21.42 23.71
N ASP A 100 11.91 21.48 24.60
CA ASP A 100 11.40 22.74 25.17
C ASP A 100 10.57 22.48 26.46
N GLU A 101 11.09 21.61 27.35
CA GLU A 101 10.59 21.47 28.72
C GLU A 101 11.45 22.17 29.77
N GLU A 102 12.27 23.15 29.39
CA GLU A 102 12.94 24.03 30.35
C GLU A 102 12.92 25.49 29.89
N LYS A 103 11.85 26.21 30.28
CA LYS A 103 11.92 27.57 30.85
C LYS A 103 10.52 28.08 31.18
N ARG A 104 10.06 27.70 32.38
CA ARG A 104 8.90 28.33 33.01
C ARG A 104 9.34 29.68 33.59
N GLY A 105 9.19 30.75 32.80
CA GLY A 105 9.50 32.13 33.18
C GLY A 105 8.39 33.10 32.76
N LYS A 106 7.77 33.73 33.75
CA LYS A 106 6.67 34.71 33.71
C LYS A 106 6.79 35.78 32.60
N ALA A 107 5.71 36.03 31.85
CA ALA A 107 5.35 37.37 31.37
C ALA A 107 3.92 37.46 30.79
N THR A 108 3.05 38.14 31.54
CA THR A 108 2.02 39.11 31.12
C THR A 108 1.23 38.96 29.82
N VAL A 109 -0.08 38.83 30.02
CA VAL A 109 -1.20 39.12 29.12
C VAL A 109 -1.02 40.46 28.36
N LYS A 110 -1.03 40.41 27.02
CA LYS A 110 -1.44 41.53 26.17
C LYS A 110 -2.31 41.03 25.02
N LYS A 111 -3.61 41.32 25.12
CA LYS A 111 -4.58 41.28 24.02
C LYS A 111 -4.13 42.23 22.91
N SER A 112 -3.79 41.72 21.74
CA SER A 112 -3.73 42.49 20.50
C SER A 112 -4.74 41.91 19.50
N ARG A 113 -5.82 42.66 19.32
CA ARG A 113 -6.75 42.53 18.18
C ARG A 113 -5.95 42.74 16.89
N LYS A 114 -5.90 41.75 16.01
CA LYS A 114 -5.53 41.96 14.60
C LYS A 114 -6.51 41.26 13.67
N SER A 115 -7.34 42.12 13.07
CA SER A 115 -7.87 42.10 11.71
C SER A 115 -8.27 40.77 11.07
N LYS A 116 -9.60 40.62 10.91
CA LYS A 116 -10.27 39.85 9.87
C LYS A 116 -9.70 40.21 8.49
N GLN A 117 -9.05 39.25 7.83
CA GLN A 117 -8.96 39.21 6.38
C GLN A 117 -9.38 37.80 5.97
N ALA A 118 -10.69 37.64 5.79
CA ALA A 118 -11.32 36.40 5.37
C ALA A 118 -11.03 36.19 3.87
N GLY A 119 -9.94 35.49 3.56
CA GLY A 119 -9.86 34.73 2.33
C GLY A 119 -10.81 33.54 2.47
N ILE A 120 -11.70 33.36 1.50
CA ILE A 120 -12.58 32.18 1.41
C ILE A 120 -11.66 30.96 1.25
N ARG A 121 -11.26 30.36 2.37
CA ARG A 121 -10.78 28.98 2.38
C ARG A 121 -12.02 28.15 2.15
N GLN A 122 -12.17 27.60 0.95
CA GLN A 122 -13.13 26.52 0.74
C GLN A 122 -12.73 25.43 1.74
N GLU A 123 -13.60 25.17 2.72
CA GLU A 123 -13.37 24.05 3.63
C GLU A 123 -13.25 22.78 2.78
N PRO A 124 -12.24 21.93 3.01
CA PRO A 124 -12.14 20.68 2.28
C PRO A 124 -13.45 19.91 2.50
N ALA A 125 -14.08 19.48 1.40
CA ALA A 125 -15.34 18.75 1.43
C ALA A 125 -15.29 17.64 2.49
N SER A 126 -16.38 17.36 3.19
CA SER A 126 -16.39 16.28 4.18
C SER A 126 -16.03 14.93 3.52
N PRO A 127 -15.40 13.96 4.20
CA PRO A 127 -15.21 12.61 3.65
C PRO A 127 -16.52 11.98 3.16
N ARG A 128 -17.64 12.32 3.83
CA ARG A 128 -18.99 11.89 3.42
C ARG A 128 -19.41 12.52 2.09
N ASP A 129 -19.03 13.77 1.83
CA ASP A 129 -19.37 14.45 0.58
C ASP A 129 -18.69 13.79 -0.61
N LEU A 130 -17.46 13.28 -0.42
CA LEU A 130 -16.78 12.50 -1.45
C LEU A 130 -17.53 11.19 -1.73
N VAL A 131 -17.94 10.45 -0.71
CA VAL A 131 -18.76 9.23 -0.90
C VAL A 131 -20.07 9.55 -1.64
N VAL A 132 -20.74 10.64 -1.28
CA VAL A 132 -21.96 11.11 -1.96
C VAL A 132 -21.68 11.47 -3.42
N LYS A 133 -20.58 12.17 -3.70
CA LYS A 133 -20.15 12.51 -5.06
C LYS A 133 -19.95 11.25 -5.89
N PHE A 134 -19.26 10.23 -5.35
CA PHE A 134 -19.02 8.95 -6.04
C PHE A 134 -20.30 8.16 -6.29
N LYS A 135 -21.31 8.29 -5.42
CA LYS A 135 -22.64 7.74 -5.67
C LYS A 135 -23.38 8.49 -6.79
N GLN A 136 -23.30 9.82 -6.82
CA GLN A 136 -23.93 10.66 -7.84
C GLN A 136 -23.26 10.50 -9.21
N THR A 137 -21.97 10.19 -9.26
CA THR A 137 -21.23 9.94 -10.50
C THR A 137 -21.31 8.49 -10.98
N GLY A 138 -22.08 7.63 -10.31
CA GLY A 138 -22.28 6.24 -10.74
C GLY A 138 -21.08 5.31 -10.50
N TRP A 139 -20.18 5.65 -9.58
CA TRP A 139 -19.08 4.77 -9.15
C TRP A 139 -19.47 3.90 -7.94
N LEU A 140 -20.43 4.35 -7.14
CA LEU A 140 -20.94 3.63 -5.97
C LEU A 140 -22.46 3.43 -6.05
N PHE A 141 -22.91 2.22 -5.70
CA PHE A 141 -24.32 1.84 -5.66
C PHE A 141 -24.68 1.27 -4.29
N ASN A 142 -25.94 1.46 -3.88
CA ASN A 142 -26.43 0.81 -2.66
C ASN A 142 -26.61 -0.70 -2.88
N GLY A 143 -26.46 -1.47 -1.82
CA GLY A 143 -26.76 -2.89 -1.80
C GLY A 143 -28.24 -3.20 -2.04
N LEU A 144 -28.47 -4.39 -2.59
CA LEU A 144 -29.73 -4.79 -3.21
C LEU A 144 -30.70 -5.43 -2.22
N THR A 145 -30.24 -6.47 -1.50
CA THR A 145 -31.08 -7.30 -0.64
C THR A 145 -30.27 -8.00 0.47
N GLY A 146 -30.96 -8.40 1.54
CA GLY A 146 -30.40 -9.20 2.62
C GLY A 146 -29.42 -8.44 3.52
N PRO A 147 -28.44 -9.13 4.15
CA PRO A 147 -27.47 -8.50 5.05
C PRO A 147 -26.58 -7.45 4.37
N GLY A 148 -26.49 -7.45 3.03
CA GLY A 148 -25.71 -6.48 2.25
C GLY A 148 -26.44 -5.19 1.87
N ARG A 149 -27.72 -4.99 2.25
CA ARG A 149 -28.52 -3.82 1.84
C ARG A 149 -27.90 -2.47 2.21
N TYR A 150 -27.14 -2.43 3.30
CA TYR A 150 -26.48 -1.22 3.80
C TYR A 150 -25.04 -1.04 3.30
N LEU A 151 -24.55 -1.97 2.47
CA LEU A 151 -23.22 -1.89 1.87
C LEU A 151 -23.27 -1.12 0.55
N PHE A 152 -22.14 -0.53 0.20
CA PHE A 152 -21.90 0.15 -1.06
C PHE A 152 -21.14 -0.77 -2.00
N HIS A 153 -21.62 -0.91 -3.22
CA HIS A 153 -21.00 -1.70 -4.26
C HIS A 153 -20.36 -0.83 -5.33
N VAL A 154 -19.22 -1.29 -5.84
CA VAL A 154 -18.55 -0.71 -7.01
C VAL A 154 -18.70 -1.69 -8.18
N PRO A 155 -19.15 -1.25 -9.37
CA PRO A 155 -19.25 -2.14 -10.53
C PRO A 155 -17.89 -2.71 -10.95
N GLY A 156 -17.83 -4.02 -11.18
CA GLY A 156 -16.57 -4.71 -11.51
C GLY A 156 -15.98 -4.28 -12.85
N ASP A 157 -16.82 -4.17 -13.87
CA ASP A 157 -16.49 -3.64 -15.20
C ASP A 157 -15.97 -2.19 -15.13
N LEU A 158 -16.52 -1.37 -14.24
CA LEU A 158 -16.07 0.01 -14.05
C LEU A 158 -14.69 0.06 -13.35
N LYS A 159 -14.45 -0.80 -12.34
CA LYS A 159 -13.13 -0.95 -11.71
C LYS A 159 -12.09 -1.34 -12.76
N GLU A 160 -12.37 -2.38 -13.56
CA GLU A 160 -11.47 -2.87 -14.59
C GLU A 160 -11.11 -1.77 -15.59
N ARG A 161 -12.13 -1.10 -16.14
CA ARG A 161 -11.93 -0.02 -17.10
C ARG A 161 -11.16 1.17 -16.53
N PHE A 162 -11.40 1.54 -15.27
CA PHE A 162 -10.62 2.56 -14.57
C PHE A 162 -9.16 2.14 -14.46
N GLY A 163 -8.91 0.91 -14.04
CA GLY A 163 -7.56 0.35 -13.94
C GLY A 163 -6.81 0.33 -15.27
N GLU A 164 -7.51 0.00 -16.36
CA GLU A 164 -6.91 0.06 -17.70
C GLU A 164 -6.55 1.48 -18.14
N GLU A 165 -7.46 2.45 -17.96
CA GLU A 165 -7.22 3.84 -18.37
C GLU A 165 -6.14 4.50 -17.51
N LEU A 166 -6.23 4.36 -16.18
CA LEU A 166 -5.20 4.89 -15.29
C LEU A 166 -3.87 4.20 -15.55
N GLY A 167 -3.86 2.89 -15.77
CA GLY A 167 -2.65 2.15 -16.16
C GLY A 167 -2.05 2.69 -17.46
N ARG A 168 -2.86 2.96 -18.48
CA ARG A 168 -2.40 3.58 -19.74
C ARG A 168 -1.81 4.98 -19.51
N GLN A 169 -2.45 5.78 -18.66
CA GLN A 169 -1.95 7.11 -18.29
C GLN A 169 -0.59 7.01 -17.60
N LEU A 170 -0.45 6.15 -16.59
CA LEU A 170 0.83 5.95 -15.90
C LEU A 170 1.91 5.47 -16.88
N ARG A 171 1.60 4.47 -17.71
CA ARG A 171 2.52 3.94 -18.74
C ARG A 171 3.02 4.99 -19.72
N SER A 172 2.21 6.01 -20.03
CA SER A 172 2.60 7.07 -20.98
C SER A 172 3.74 7.97 -20.49
N SER A 173 4.02 7.96 -19.18
CA SER A 173 5.11 8.71 -18.56
C SER A 173 6.29 7.82 -18.12
N LEU A 174 6.23 6.52 -18.41
CA LEU A 174 7.28 5.57 -18.07
C LEU A 174 8.33 5.46 -19.17
N HIS A 175 9.58 5.29 -18.73
CA HIS A 175 10.70 5.04 -19.63
C HIS A 175 11.04 3.56 -19.59
N TYR A 176 10.72 2.85 -20.66
CA TYR A 176 11.07 1.45 -20.84
C TYR A 176 12.39 1.32 -21.57
N VAL A 177 13.17 0.31 -21.19
CA VAL A 177 14.45 0.00 -21.81
C VAL A 177 14.55 -1.47 -22.17
N ASP A 178 15.56 -1.82 -22.96
CA ASP A 178 15.96 -3.20 -23.17
C ASP A 178 16.63 -3.78 -21.91
N GLU A 179 16.97 -5.06 -21.98
CA GLU A 179 17.62 -5.77 -20.88
C GLU A 179 18.91 -5.05 -20.42
N PRO A 180 19.11 -4.87 -19.10
CA PRO A 180 20.32 -4.29 -18.54
C PRO A 180 21.52 -5.22 -18.71
N GLU A 181 22.73 -4.68 -18.57
CA GLU A 181 23.98 -5.45 -18.67
C GLU A 181 24.12 -6.48 -17.53
N GLY A 182 23.50 -6.21 -16.39
CA GLY A 182 23.42 -7.13 -15.25
C GLY A 182 22.26 -6.75 -14.33
N PHE A 183 21.71 -7.75 -13.66
CA PHE A 183 20.63 -7.56 -12.70
C PHE A 183 20.76 -8.50 -11.51
N ARG A 184 20.22 -8.04 -10.39
CA ARG A 184 20.04 -8.79 -9.14
C ARG A 184 18.68 -9.48 -9.16
N ASP A 185 18.69 -10.75 -8.82
CA ASP A 185 17.51 -11.61 -8.69
C ASP A 185 17.61 -12.36 -7.35
N GLU A 186 16.58 -12.22 -6.51
CA GLU A 186 16.55 -12.84 -5.17
C GLU A 186 15.44 -13.89 -5.03
N GLN A 187 14.90 -14.41 -6.14
CA GLN A 187 13.90 -15.46 -6.11
C GLN A 187 14.34 -16.64 -5.22
N GLY A 188 13.45 -17.06 -4.31
CA GLY A 188 13.70 -18.16 -3.37
C GLY A 188 14.55 -17.81 -2.16
N LEU A 189 15.45 -16.82 -2.28
CA LEU A 189 16.45 -16.55 -1.25
C LEU A 189 15.85 -16.13 0.10
N ALA A 190 14.65 -15.53 0.12
CA ALA A 190 14.00 -15.16 1.39
C ALA A 190 13.61 -16.38 2.22
N ALA A 191 13.17 -17.44 1.56
CA ALA A 191 12.90 -18.71 2.21
C ALA A 191 14.20 -19.37 2.68
N ASP A 192 15.28 -19.29 1.88
CA ASP A 192 16.59 -19.82 2.25
C ASP A 192 17.18 -19.09 3.47
N ASP A 193 17.05 -17.77 3.51
CA ASP A 193 17.51 -16.94 4.61
C ASP A 193 16.65 -17.12 5.87
N LEU A 194 15.35 -17.40 5.73
CA LEU A 194 14.49 -17.77 6.85
C LEU A 194 14.97 -19.10 7.48
N LEU A 195 15.25 -20.11 6.66
CA LEU A 195 15.78 -21.37 7.14
C LEU A 195 17.17 -21.18 7.78
N THR A 196 18.03 -20.35 7.17
CA THR A 196 19.35 -20.00 7.71
C THR A 196 19.24 -19.34 9.07
N LEU A 197 18.33 -18.38 9.26
CA LEU A 197 18.05 -17.74 10.55
C LEU A 197 17.66 -18.75 11.63
N LEU A 198 16.76 -19.68 11.31
CA LEU A 198 16.31 -20.71 12.25
C LEU A 198 17.44 -21.68 12.59
N GLN A 199 18.20 -22.13 11.59
CA GLN A 199 19.37 -22.99 11.79
C GLN A 199 20.45 -22.33 12.62
N PHE A 200 20.71 -21.04 12.39
CA PHE A 200 21.65 -20.25 13.16
C PHE A 200 21.19 -20.17 14.62
N THR A 201 19.91 -19.88 14.86
CA THR A 201 19.33 -19.84 16.22
C THR A 201 19.41 -21.19 16.93
N GLY A 202 19.23 -22.31 16.22
CA GLY A 202 19.36 -23.65 16.81
C GLY A 202 20.80 -24.06 17.17
N LYS A 203 21.81 -23.41 16.59
CA LYS A 203 23.24 -23.73 16.79
C LYS A 203 23.94 -22.81 17.78
N HIS A 204 23.37 -21.64 18.05
CA HIS A 204 23.99 -20.60 18.85
C HIS A 204 23.09 -20.22 20.03
N GLU A 205 23.69 -19.99 21.19
CA GLU A 205 23.00 -19.35 22.31
C GLU A 205 23.00 -17.83 22.07
N ILE A 206 21.84 -17.28 21.73
CA ILE A 206 21.70 -15.89 21.30
C ILE A 206 21.13 -15.07 22.46
N ALA A 207 22.00 -14.39 23.19
CA ALA A 207 21.60 -13.40 24.19
C ALA A 207 21.01 -12.15 23.52
N LEU A 208 19.92 -11.66 24.08
CA LEU A 208 19.23 -10.43 23.70
C LEU A 208 19.52 -9.34 24.72
N ASN A 209 19.52 -8.08 24.26
CA ASN A 209 19.63 -6.93 25.15
C ASN A 209 18.29 -6.64 25.86
N ALA A 210 18.25 -5.60 26.68
CA ALA A 210 17.04 -5.20 27.41
C ALA A 210 15.88 -4.81 26.47
N GLU A 211 16.17 -4.36 25.25
CA GLU A 211 15.18 -4.08 24.23
C GLU A 211 14.77 -5.33 23.41
N GLY A 212 15.34 -6.51 23.71
CA GLY A 212 15.10 -7.78 23.03
C GLY A 212 15.80 -7.94 21.68
N ALA A 213 16.74 -7.06 21.33
CA ALA A 213 17.53 -7.13 20.11
C ALA A 213 18.84 -7.92 20.31
N MET A 214 19.37 -8.46 19.21
CA MET A 214 20.65 -9.17 19.22
C MET A 214 21.80 -8.17 19.39
N TYR A 215 22.81 -8.53 20.18
CA TYR A 215 24.04 -7.75 20.26
C TYR A 215 24.74 -7.69 18.89
N LYS A 216 25.37 -6.55 18.59
CA LYS A 216 25.99 -6.24 17.29
C LYS A 216 26.86 -7.35 16.71
N ARG A 217 27.70 -7.99 17.55
CA ARG A 217 28.59 -9.09 17.11
C ARG A 217 27.79 -10.30 16.63
N MET A 218 26.77 -10.70 17.37
CA MET A 218 25.93 -11.85 17.02
C MET A 218 25.08 -11.54 15.77
N LEU A 219 24.53 -10.32 15.71
CA LEU A 219 23.81 -9.84 14.55
C LEU A 219 24.69 -9.86 13.28
N GLN A 220 25.93 -9.39 13.37
CA GLN A 220 26.86 -9.42 12.23
C GLN A 220 27.17 -10.86 11.80
N GLN A 221 27.41 -11.77 12.74
CA GLN A 221 27.67 -13.19 12.42
C GLN A 221 26.49 -13.84 11.70
N LEU A 222 25.26 -13.54 12.14
CA LEU A 222 24.07 -13.98 11.43
C LEU A 222 24.00 -13.39 10.02
N LEU A 223 24.15 -12.07 9.87
CA LEU A 223 24.09 -11.38 8.58
C LEU A 223 25.14 -11.92 7.58
N ASP A 224 26.33 -12.26 8.06
CA ASP A 224 27.40 -12.83 7.25
C ASP A 224 27.08 -14.25 6.74
N SER A 225 26.15 -14.96 7.40
CA SER A 225 25.68 -16.29 7.02
C SER A 225 24.51 -16.30 6.04
N LEU A 226 23.80 -15.17 5.90
CA LEU A 226 22.68 -15.04 4.97
C LEU A 226 23.18 -14.94 3.52
N HIS A 227 22.34 -15.39 2.58
CA HIS A 227 22.58 -15.23 1.14
C HIS A 227 22.59 -13.76 0.75
N ILE A 228 21.69 -12.98 1.35
CA ILE A 228 21.60 -11.54 1.14
C ILE A 228 22.22 -10.80 2.32
N ARG A 229 23.35 -10.15 2.06
CA ARG A 229 24.03 -9.30 3.03
C ARG A 229 23.38 -7.93 3.07
N GLU A 230 22.99 -7.51 4.27
CA GLU A 230 22.53 -6.16 4.57
C GLU A 230 23.40 -5.52 5.64
N GLU A 231 23.48 -4.19 5.62
CA GLU A 231 24.21 -3.44 6.63
C GLU A 231 23.37 -3.19 7.88
N ILE A 232 23.97 -3.33 9.06
CA ILE A 232 23.32 -3.01 10.32
C ILE A 232 22.90 -1.52 10.31
N PRO A 233 21.65 -1.19 10.64
CA PRO A 233 21.19 0.19 10.65
C PRO A 233 22.08 1.08 11.54
N ALA A 234 22.36 2.30 11.05
CA ALA A 234 23.12 3.28 11.83
C ALA A 234 22.36 3.68 13.10
N ARG A 235 23.10 3.94 14.19
CA ARG A 235 22.50 4.45 15.44
C ARG A 235 21.82 5.80 15.16
N GLY A 236 20.57 5.92 15.58
CA GLY A 236 19.76 7.13 15.37
C GLY A 236 19.02 7.19 14.02
N ALA A 237 19.08 6.13 13.20
CA ALA A 237 18.21 6.02 12.03
C ALA A 237 16.74 5.88 12.49
N TRP A 238 15.88 6.82 12.09
CA TRP A 238 14.47 6.82 12.48
C TRP A 238 13.67 5.79 11.66
N ARG A 239 13.65 4.53 12.13
CA ARG A 239 13.00 3.39 11.46
C ARG A 239 11.89 2.83 12.34
N PHE A 240 10.63 3.08 12.02
CA PHE A 240 9.48 2.68 12.84
C PHE A 240 8.26 2.30 12.00
N GLY A 241 7.37 1.48 12.57
CA GLY A 241 6.05 1.18 12.01
C GLY A 241 6.00 0.13 10.89
N TYR A 242 7.09 -0.58 10.66
CA TYR A 242 7.21 -1.63 9.64
C TYR A 242 7.57 -3.00 10.25
N GLY A 243 7.10 -3.26 11.47
CA GLY A 243 7.43 -4.45 12.26
C GLY A 243 8.15 -4.15 13.57
N ARG A 244 8.30 -5.17 14.42
CA ARG A 244 8.89 -5.04 15.77
C ARG A 244 10.35 -4.70 15.72
N ARG A 245 11.10 -5.39 14.85
CA ARG A 245 12.57 -5.34 14.82
C ARG A 245 13.14 -4.42 13.74
N ILE A 246 12.32 -3.63 13.06
CA ILE A 246 12.80 -2.78 11.94
C ILE A 246 13.79 -1.71 12.39
N LYS A 247 13.69 -1.28 13.65
CA LYS A 247 14.61 -0.32 14.28
C LYS A 247 15.98 -0.93 14.60
N ASP A 248 16.01 -2.24 14.84
CA ASP A 248 17.17 -2.97 15.34
C ASP A 248 17.92 -3.70 14.22
N TYR A 249 17.18 -4.23 13.24
CA TYR A 249 17.69 -5.07 12.16
C TYR A 249 17.47 -4.43 10.78
N PRO A 250 18.27 -4.83 9.77
CA PRO A 250 18.03 -4.45 8.38
C PRO A 250 16.66 -4.89 7.86
N ASN A 251 16.24 -4.39 6.69
CA ASN A 251 14.85 -4.50 6.26
C ASN A 251 14.42 -5.96 6.05
N ARG A 252 15.23 -6.74 5.32
CA ARG A 252 14.90 -8.14 5.04
C ARG A 252 15.04 -8.99 6.30
N LEU A 253 16.14 -8.86 7.04
CA LEU A 253 16.28 -9.62 8.30
C LEU A 253 15.14 -9.31 9.28
N SER A 254 14.72 -8.06 9.43
CA SER A 254 13.58 -7.69 10.27
C SER A 254 12.30 -8.39 9.84
N LEU A 255 12.00 -8.42 8.54
CA LEU A 255 10.83 -9.10 8.01
C LEU A 255 10.85 -10.60 8.33
N LEU A 256 11.99 -11.27 8.10
CA LEU A 256 12.14 -12.71 8.33
C LEU A 256 12.08 -13.06 9.83
N TYR A 257 12.69 -12.23 10.67
CA TYR A 257 12.63 -12.37 12.12
C TYR A 257 11.20 -12.26 12.63
N ASP A 258 10.50 -11.19 12.24
CA ASP A 258 9.11 -10.95 12.63
C ASP A 258 8.18 -12.04 12.08
N TYR A 259 8.44 -12.55 10.87
CA TYR A 259 7.72 -13.70 10.31
C TYR A 259 7.89 -14.96 11.16
N ALA A 260 9.14 -15.29 11.52
CA ALA A 260 9.47 -16.44 12.33
C ALA A 260 8.87 -16.35 13.74
N TYR A 261 8.91 -15.16 14.35
CA TYR A 261 8.30 -14.89 15.65
C TYR A 261 6.77 -15.03 15.58
N TYR A 262 6.10 -14.35 14.64
CA TYR A 262 4.64 -14.38 14.48
C TYR A 262 4.11 -15.80 14.25
N ASN A 263 4.84 -16.62 13.49
CA ASN A 263 4.46 -18.00 13.21
C ASN A 263 4.85 -18.97 14.34
N GLY A 264 5.38 -18.47 15.46
CA GLY A 264 5.80 -19.26 16.61
C GLY A 264 6.94 -20.22 16.30
N LEU A 265 7.86 -19.85 15.38
CA LEU A 265 9.09 -20.58 15.09
C LEU A 265 10.23 -20.15 16.04
N LEU A 266 10.23 -18.86 16.39
CA LEU A 266 11.12 -18.25 17.37
C LEU A 266 10.34 -17.83 18.60
N ILE A 267 11.02 -17.83 19.74
CA ILE A 267 10.55 -17.24 20.99
C ILE A 267 11.68 -16.46 21.66
N GLU A 268 11.34 -15.32 22.25
CA GLU A 268 12.23 -14.50 23.07
C GLU A 268 11.91 -14.83 24.54
N ASP A 269 12.76 -15.61 25.20
CA ASP A 269 12.53 -16.17 26.54
C ASP A 269 13.72 -15.88 27.45
N GLU A 270 13.47 -15.27 28.62
CA GLU A 270 14.49 -14.87 29.60
C GLU A 270 15.69 -14.11 28.98
N ALA A 271 15.41 -13.18 28.04
CA ALA A 271 16.42 -12.44 27.28
C ALA A 271 17.34 -13.32 26.39
N VAL A 272 16.87 -14.49 25.98
CA VAL A 272 17.54 -15.38 25.02
C VAL A 272 16.57 -15.69 23.87
N LEU A 273 17.08 -15.66 22.64
CA LEU A 273 16.34 -16.10 21.47
C LEU A 273 16.47 -17.61 21.31
N LYS A 274 15.34 -18.32 21.25
CA LYS A 274 15.29 -19.78 21.14
C LYS A 274 14.37 -20.21 20.00
N LEU A 275 14.60 -21.41 19.46
CA LEU A 275 13.62 -22.10 18.63
C LEU A 275 12.51 -22.69 19.50
N THR A 276 11.27 -22.58 19.05
CA THR A 276 10.16 -23.36 19.61
C THR A 276 10.23 -24.82 19.13
N ALA A 277 9.40 -25.71 19.67
CA ALA A 277 9.27 -27.07 19.14
C ALA A 277 8.88 -27.07 17.64
N LYS A 278 8.00 -26.15 17.22
CA LYS A 278 7.63 -25.97 15.82
C LYS A 278 8.82 -25.49 14.98
N GLY A 279 9.62 -24.55 15.50
CA GLY A 279 10.84 -24.08 14.82
C GLY A 279 11.90 -25.18 14.67
N GLN A 280 12.08 -26.02 15.70
CA GLN A 280 13.00 -27.17 15.63
C GLN A 280 12.58 -28.17 14.56
N GLN A 281 11.28 -28.52 14.51
CA GLN A 281 10.75 -29.40 13.47
C GLN A 281 10.91 -28.78 12.07
N TRP A 282 10.65 -27.48 11.92
CA TRP A 282 10.84 -26.77 10.65
C TRP A 282 12.27 -26.89 10.11
N VAL A 283 13.25 -26.76 11.00
CA VAL A 283 14.67 -26.92 10.67
C VAL A 283 15.00 -28.37 10.31
N ALA A 284 14.48 -29.34 11.07
CA ALA A 284 14.70 -30.77 10.82
C ALA A 284 14.15 -31.19 9.45
N ASP A 285 12.96 -30.71 9.10
CA ASP A 285 12.30 -30.97 7.82
C ASP A 285 12.92 -30.17 6.66
N ARG A 286 13.86 -29.25 6.96
CA ARG A 286 14.43 -28.27 6.01
C ARG A 286 13.34 -27.56 5.22
N ARG A 287 12.25 -27.21 5.90
CA ARG A 287 11.06 -26.66 5.26
C ARG A 287 11.36 -25.27 4.69
N MET A 288 10.96 -25.07 3.44
CA MET A 288 11.03 -23.80 2.74
C MET A 288 9.66 -23.15 2.75
N GLU A 289 9.62 -21.83 2.93
CA GLU A 289 8.36 -21.08 2.94
C GLU A 289 7.96 -20.66 1.53
N GLU A 290 6.65 -20.67 1.28
CA GLU A 290 6.10 -20.21 0.00
C GLU A 290 6.21 -18.68 -0.14
N PRO A 291 6.68 -18.15 -1.29
CA PRO A 291 6.79 -16.70 -1.51
C PRO A 291 5.48 -15.95 -1.28
N THR A 292 4.35 -16.57 -1.60
CA THR A 292 3.00 -16.03 -1.38
C THR A 292 2.73 -15.72 0.09
N LEU A 293 3.21 -16.56 1.02
CA LEU A 293 3.00 -16.38 2.46
C LEU A 293 3.88 -15.26 3.01
N LEU A 294 5.13 -15.17 2.55
CA LEU A 294 6.03 -14.05 2.89
C LEU A 294 5.50 -12.72 2.34
N TYR A 295 5.01 -12.70 1.09
CA TYR A 295 4.38 -11.52 0.49
C TYR A 295 3.15 -11.07 1.27
N LYS A 296 2.23 -12.01 1.58
CA LYS A 296 1.03 -11.70 2.37
C LYS A 296 1.38 -11.18 3.76
N PHE A 297 2.38 -11.77 4.42
CA PHE A 297 2.84 -11.29 5.71
C PHE A 297 3.41 -9.88 5.63
N TRP A 298 4.29 -9.60 4.65
CA TRP A 298 4.85 -8.27 4.42
C TRP A 298 3.75 -7.22 4.20
N LEU A 299 2.75 -7.51 3.36
CA LEU A 299 1.62 -6.62 3.14
C LEU A 299 0.89 -6.29 4.44
N ARG A 300 0.59 -7.30 5.27
CA ARG A 300 -0.15 -7.12 6.54
C ARG A 300 0.67 -6.39 7.60
N LEU A 301 1.98 -6.64 7.64
CA LEU A 301 2.91 -6.02 8.59
C LEU A 301 3.12 -4.53 8.28
N TYR A 302 3.24 -4.16 7.00
CA TYR A 302 3.54 -2.79 6.59
C TYR A 302 2.27 -1.94 6.40
N LYS A 303 1.08 -2.55 6.46
CA LYS A 303 -0.21 -1.90 6.19
C LYS A 303 -0.47 -0.68 7.05
N GLY A 304 -0.04 -0.68 8.31
CA GLY A 304 -0.20 0.48 9.20
C GLY A 304 0.52 1.72 8.69
N ALA A 305 1.74 1.54 8.17
CA ALA A 305 2.57 2.61 7.64
C ALA A 305 2.20 3.01 6.20
N VAL A 306 1.87 2.02 5.36
CA VAL A 306 1.51 2.21 3.95
C VAL A 306 0.17 1.53 3.68
N PRO A 307 -0.97 2.20 3.97
CA PRO A 307 -2.30 1.58 3.87
C PRO A 307 -2.65 1.04 2.48
N ASN A 308 -2.13 1.67 1.42
CA ASN A 308 -2.36 1.30 0.03
C ASN A 308 -1.25 0.43 -0.58
N LEU A 309 -0.45 -0.25 0.25
CA LEU A 309 0.69 -1.05 -0.20
C LEU A 309 0.30 -2.13 -1.24
N LEU A 310 -0.85 -2.80 -1.05
CA LEU A 310 -1.36 -3.78 -2.00
C LEU A 310 -1.60 -3.14 -3.39
N SER A 311 -2.23 -1.97 -3.44
CA SER A 311 -2.47 -1.25 -4.70
C SER A 311 -1.15 -0.82 -5.35
N LEU A 312 -0.17 -0.37 -4.57
CA LEU A 312 1.15 0.02 -5.09
C LEU A 312 1.91 -1.18 -5.65
N ALA A 313 1.94 -2.31 -4.93
CA ALA A 313 2.55 -3.54 -5.42
C ALA A 313 1.85 -4.05 -6.71
N SER A 314 0.52 -3.93 -6.78
CA SER A 314 -0.25 -4.29 -7.98
C SER A 314 0.03 -3.36 -9.18
N TRP A 315 0.33 -2.08 -8.92
CA TRP A 315 0.79 -1.17 -9.98
C TRP A 315 2.20 -1.51 -10.44
N ILE A 316 3.13 -1.76 -9.53
CA ILE A 316 4.49 -2.18 -9.88
C ILE A 316 4.43 -3.47 -10.71
N ASP A 317 3.56 -4.41 -10.33
CA ASP A 317 3.30 -5.62 -11.10
C ASP A 317 2.86 -5.33 -12.54
N LYS A 318 1.82 -4.49 -12.70
CA LYS A 318 1.28 -4.11 -14.01
C LYS A 318 2.23 -3.25 -14.84
N LEU A 319 3.07 -2.42 -14.23
CA LEU A 319 3.93 -1.47 -14.93
C LEU A 319 5.34 -2.03 -15.18
N GLY A 320 5.75 -3.05 -14.43
CA GLY A 320 7.04 -3.73 -14.52
C GLY A 320 7.02 -5.00 -15.37
N ASP A 321 6.10 -5.12 -16.34
CA ASP A 321 6.04 -6.27 -17.28
C ASP A 321 7.30 -6.36 -18.17
N ARG A 322 7.91 -5.21 -18.43
CA ARG A 322 9.18 -5.00 -19.12
C ARG A 322 10.14 -4.20 -18.23
N TRP A 323 11.41 -4.15 -18.62
CA TRP A 323 12.40 -3.32 -17.93
C TRP A 323 12.00 -1.85 -18.01
N VAL A 324 11.79 -1.25 -16.84
CA VAL A 324 11.37 0.15 -16.67
C VAL A 324 12.34 0.85 -15.73
N THR A 325 12.63 2.12 -15.98
CA THR A 325 13.50 2.87 -15.07
C THR A 325 12.83 3.07 -13.71
N VAL A 326 13.58 2.85 -12.64
CA VAL A 326 13.11 3.09 -11.26
C VAL A 326 12.66 4.54 -11.13
N HIS A 327 13.44 5.48 -11.66
CA HIS A 327 13.13 6.91 -11.62
C HIS A 327 11.76 7.28 -12.23
N SER A 328 11.44 6.76 -13.43
CA SER A 328 10.13 7.07 -14.06
C SER A 328 8.97 6.40 -13.32
N LEU A 329 9.19 5.20 -12.79
CA LEU A 329 8.20 4.49 -11.98
C LEU A 329 7.90 5.21 -10.66
N GLU A 330 8.95 5.70 -9.99
CA GLU A 330 8.82 6.52 -8.79
C GLU A 330 8.02 7.78 -9.08
N ALA A 331 8.36 8.52 -10.13
CA ALA A 331 7.67 9.77 -10.47
C ALA A 331 6.16 9.58 -10.68
N VAL A 332 5.72 8.46 -11.27
CA VAL A 332 4.28 8.22 -11.52
C VAL A 332 3.54 7.64 -10.31
N LEU A 333 4.23 6.93 -9.41
CA LEU A 333 3.62 6.29 -8.23
C LEU A 333 3.70 7.15 -6.96
N GLU A 334 4.68 8.07 -6.87
CA GLU A 334 4.86 8.97 -5.74
C GLU A 334 3.58 9.71 -5.34
N PRO A 335 2.74 10.23 -6.27
CA PRO A 335 1.50 10.88 -5.90
C PRO A 335 0.51 10.00 -5.15
N PHE A 336 0.67 8.67 -5.15
CA PHE A 336 -0.16 7.73 -4.40
C PHE A 336 0.42 7.39 -3.02
N ILE A 337 1.57 7.93 -2.62
CA ILE A 337 2.26 7.54 -1.39
C ILE A 337 2.19 8.66 -0.37
N LYS A 338 1.59 8.37 0.78
CA LYS A 338 1.53 9.30 1.91
C LYS A 338 2.86 9.22 2.68
N PRO A 339 3.51 10.35 3.03
CA PRO A 339 4.64 10.32 3.95
C PRO A 339 4.26 9.68 5.28
N TYR A 340 5.21 9.02 5.93
CA TYR A 340 4.97 8.32 7.19
C TYR A 340 6.09 8.60 8.19
N TYR A 341 5.77 9.37 9.24
CA TYR A 341 6.75 9.91 10.19
C TYR A 341 7.91 10.62 9.46
N TYR A 342 9.10 10.00 9.45
CA TYR A 342 10.32 10.53 8.85
C TYR A 342 10.58 10.00 7.43
N ASP A 343 9.82 8.97 7.00
CA ASP A 343 9.95 8.43 5.65
C ASP A 343 9.19 9.35 4.68
N THR A 344 9.92 9.90 3.70
CA THR A 344 9.35 10.60 2.54
C THR A 344 8.75 9.62 1.55
N PRO A 345 7.83 10.06 0.66
CA PRO A 345 7.28 9.20 -0.39
C PRO A 345 8.36 8.47 -1.22
N GLN A 346 9.48 9.14 -1.51
CA GLN A 346 10.63 8.57 -2.19
C GLN A 346 11.28 7.44 -1.38
N SER A 347 11.55 7.67 -0.10
CA SER A 347 12.14 6.63 0.76
C SER A 347 11.21 5.43 0.95
N ILE A 348 9.89 5.65 0.98
CA ILE A 348 8.89 4.60 1.09
C ILE A 348 8.92 3.74 -0.18
N ILE A 349 8.81 4.36 -1.36
CA ILE A 349 8.77 3.57 -2.60
C ILE A 349 10.07 2.81 -2.83
N GLU A 350 11.22 3.43 -2.59
CA GLU A 350 12.51 2.78 -2.80
C GLU A 350 12.73 1.67 -1.77
N GLN A 351 12.70 2.00 -0.47
CA GLN A 351 13.19 1.11 0.58
C GLN A 351 12.14 0.19 1.16
N ARG A 352 10.89 0.63 1.22
CA ARG A 352 9.79 -0.10 1.88
C ARG A 352 8.95 -0.88 0.88
N ILE A 353 8.97 -0.50 -0.40
CA ILE A 353 8.22 -1.15 -1.46
C ILE A 353 9.13 -1.89 -2.43
N ILE A 354 9.87 -1.19 -3.30
CA ILE A 354 10.67 -1.79 -4.38
C ILE A 354 11.72 -2.76 -3.82
N ARG A 355 12.55 -2.32 -2.86
CA ARG A 355 13.55 -3.20 -2.24
C ARG A 355 12.92 -4.40 -1.54
N MET A 356 11.79 -4.22 -0.87
CA MET A 356 11.10 -5.33 -0.20
C MET A 356 10.49 -6.32 -1.20
N MET A 357 9.91 -5.84 -2.30
CA MET A 357 9.44 -6.70 -3.39
C MET A 357 10.60 -7.48 -4.03
N MET A 358 11.78 -6.89 -4.17
CA MET A 358 12.98 -7.62 -4.59
C MET A 358 13.34 -8.69 -3.55
N HIS A 359 13.38 -8.34 -2.26
CA HIS A 359 13.72 -9.27 -1.19
C HIS A 359 12.78 -10.48 -1.12
N VAL A 360 11.48 -10.28 -1.30
CA VAL A 360 10.50 -11.38 -1.36
C VAL A 360 10.63 -12.19 -2.67
N GLY A 361 11.40 -11.72 -3.66
CA GLY A 361 11.66 -12.41 -4.92
C GLY A 361 10.69 -12.06 -6.06
N LEU A 362 9.94 -10.97 -5.91
CA LEU A 362 8.88 -10.59 -6.85
C LEU A 362 9.39 -9.80 -8.06
N LEU A 363 10.51 -9.10 -7.90
CA LEU A 363 11.12 -8.30 -8.96
C LEU A 363 12.64 -8.43 -9.00
N ARG A 364 13.21 -8.04 -10.12
CA ARG A 364 14.65 -7.91 -10.37
C ARG A 364 14.99 -6.43 -10.48
N ILE A 365 16.20 -6.06 -10.04
CA ILE A 365 16.75 -4.71 -10.20
C ILE A 365 18.07 -4.83 -10.93
N GLY A 366 18.21 -4.09 -12.03
CA GLY A 366 19.45 -3.99 -12.79
C GLY A 366 19.91 -2.55 -12.93
N GLU A 367 21.08 -2.40 -13.53
CA GLU A 367 21.65 -1.10 -13.89
C GLU A 367 21.80 -1.05 -15.40
N LYS A 368 21.36 0.05 -16.03
CA LYS A 368 21.53 0.29 -17.47
C LYS A 368 22.43 1.50 -17.68
N GLN A 369 23.50 1.33 -18.45
CA GLN A 369 24.41 2.44 -18.76
C GLN A 369 23.66 3.65 -19.33
N GLY A 370 23.96 4.84 -18.78
CA GLY A 370 23.34 6.11 -19.18
C GLY A 370 21.90 6.33 -18.71
N THR A 371 21.22 5.31 -18.17
CA THR A 371 19.82 5.41 -17.71
C THR A 371 19.69 5.22 -16.19
N GLY A 372 20.60 4.47 -15.58
CA GLY A 372 20.59 4.14 -14.16
C GLY A 372 19.76 2.90 -13.85
N GLN A 373 19.17 2.87 -12.65
CA GLN A 373 18.46 1.69 -12.15
C GLN A 373 17.19 1.39 -12.94
N VAL A 374 17.02 0.12 -13.23
CA VAL A 374 15.85 -0.43 -13.93
C VAL A 374 15.31 -1.61 -13.16
N LEU A 375 14.00 -1.84 -13.22
CA LEU A 375 13.37 -3.00 -12.61
C LEU A 375 12.45 -3.74 -13.57
N ARG A 376 12.19 -5.00 -13.25
CA ARG A 376 11.21 -5.84 -13.94
C ARG A 376 10.67 -6.91 -13.00
N MET A 377 9.38 -7.21 -13.12
CA MET A 377 8.73 -8.29 -12.39
C MET A 377 9.26 -9.67 -12.82
N THR A 378 9.32 -10.59 -11.86
CA THR A 378 9.60 -12.00 -12.15
C THR A 378 8.31 -12.72 -12.53
N LYS A 379 8.42 -13.88 -13.19
CA LYS A 379 7.25 -14.72 -13.50
C LYS A 379 6.52 -15.16 -12.22
N ILE A 380 7.28 -15.51 -11.19
CA ILE A 380 6.74 -15.86 -9.86
C ILE A 380 6.08 -14.62 -9.23
N GLY A 381 6.71 -13.45 -9.33
CA GLY A 381 6.17 -12.18 -8.84
C GLY A 381 4.77 -11.89 -9.40
N HIS A 382 4.60 -12.01 -10.71
CA HIS A 382 3.28 -11.86 -11.35
C HIS A 382 2.24 -12.82 -10.77
N ALA A 383 2.57 -14.10 -10.62
CA ALA A 383 1.66 -15.11 -10.08
C ALA A 383 1.29 -14.84 -8.60
N VAL A 384 2.28 -14.44 -7.79
CA VAL A 384 2.09 -14.14 -6.36
C VAL A 384 1.21 -12.91 -6.16
N VAL A 385 1.49 -11.80 -6.87
CA VAL A 385 0.72 -10.56 -6.72
C VAL A 385 -0.73 -10.75 -7.19
N ALA A 386 -0.94 -11.46 -8.31
CA ALA A 386 -2.29 -11.73 -8.82
C ALA A 386 -3.14 -12.61 -7.87
N GLY A 387 -2.51 -13.49 -7.09
CA GLY A 387 -3.20 -14.47 -6.24
C GLY A 387 -3.48 -14.03 -4.80
N VAL A 388 -3.05 -12.83 -4.38
CA VAL A 388 -3.10 -12.42 -2.98
C VAL A 388 -4.05 -11.25 -2.73
N TYR A 389 -4.82 -11.41 -1.65
CA TYR A 389 -5.70 -10.39 -1.11
C TYR A 389 -5.44 -10.19 0.40
N VAL A 390 -5.47 -8.93 0.83
CA VAL A 390 -5.38 -8.53 2.25
C VAL A 390 -6.51 -7.53 2.56
N ALA A 391 -7.49 -7.97 3.35
CA ALA A 391 -8.66 -7.17 3.72
C ALA A 391 -8.26 -5.90 4.47
N GLY A 392 -9.07 -4.83 4.35
CA GLY A 392 -8.86 -3.51 4.97
C GLY A 392 -8.32 -3.55 6.40
N ASP A 393 -8.95 -4.35 7.25
CA ASP A 393 -8.63 -4.44 8.67
C ASP A 393 -7.64 -5.56 9.05
N ASP A 394 -7.18 -6.35 8.09
CA ASP A 394 -6.22 -7.44 8.30
C ASP A 394 -4.78 -6.90 8.40
N LYS A 395 -4.52 -6.13 9.47
CA LYS A 395 -3.18 -5.70 9.89
C LYS A 395 -2.61 -6.67 10.91
N ILE A 396 -1.29 -6.82 10.90
CA ILE A 396 -0.58 -7.51 11.98
C ILE A 396 -0.06 -6.44 12.95
N GLU A 397 -0.46 -6.55 14.21
CA GLU A 397 0.19 -5.87 15.32
C GLU A 397 0.98 -6.93 16.08
N LEU A 398 2.31 -6.81 16.07
CA LEU A 398 3.20 -7.65 16.86
C LEU A 398 3.57 -6.85 18.11
N GLU A 399 3.35 -7.44 19.30
CA GLU A 399 3.71 -6.84 20.59
C GLU A 399 5.20 -6.90 20.91
#